data_AF-A0AA38RWG1-F1
#
_entry.id   AF-A0AA38RWG1-F1
#
_cell.length_a   1.000
_cell.length_b   1.000
_cell.length_c   1.000
_cell.angle_alpha   90.00
_cell.angle_beta   90.00
_cell.angle_gamma   90.00
#
_symmetry.space_group_name_H-M   'P 1'
#
loop_
_entity.id
_entity.type
_entity.pdbx_description
1 polymer ?
#
loop_
_entity_poly.entity_id
_entity_poly.type
_entity_poly.pdbx_seq_one_letter_code
_entity_poly.pdbx_strand_id
1 'polypeptide(L)'
;MASGVAATAQSEAQSQTTQNGEHKDDGGFKLKFCTVCASNQNRSMEAHLRLSQANYPVISFGTGSLVRLPGPTITQPNVYQFNKTSYDSMYKELEAKDPRLYRANGLLNMLGRNRNVKWGPERWQDWQVGMPRVSHATDKGSEGTEGGLVDVVITCEERCWDAVIDDLLNRGSPLNRPVHVINVDIRDNHEEASIGGSGILDLANSLNAAAREEREKVGAAAWDAGGAASRSSFDERVPEIIGEWQERWPHLPATWTLAWF
;
A
#
# COMPACT_ATOMS: atom_id res chain seq x y z
N MET A 1 60.30 -37.83 3.35
CA MET A 1 58.87 -37.89 3.74
C MET A 1 58.48 -36.54 4.31
N ALA A 2 57.40 -35.97 3.77
CA ALA A 2 56.56 -34.87 4.26
C ALA A 2 57.23 -33.60 4.86
N SER A 3 57.27 -32.54 4.05
CA SER A 3 57.31 -31.15 4.52
C SER A 3 55.93 -30.74 5.08
N GLY A 4 55.90 -30.04 6.21
CA GLY A 4 54.68 -29.47 6.78
C GLY A 4 54.96 -28.14 7.45
N VAL A 5 54.95 -27.06 6.66
CA VAL A 5 54.94 -25.68 7.13
C VAL A 5 53.51 -25.36 7.57
N ALA A 6 53.31 -25.09 8.86
CA ALA A 6 52.03 -24.65 9.40
C ALA A 6 51.84 -23.16 9.05
N ALA A 7 51.11 -22.90 7.97
CA ALA A 7 50.67 -21.56 7.60
C ALA A 7 49.43 -21.17 8.41
N THR A 8 49.54 -20.04 9.11
CA THR A 8 48.46 -19.28 9.74
C THR A 8 47.42 -18.85 8.70
N ALA A 9 46.18 -19.34 8.82
CA ALA A 9 45.04 -18.82 8.09
C ALA A 9 44.21 -17.95 9.04
N GLN A 10 44.32 -16.63 8.90
CA GLN A 10 43.39 -15.66 9.46
C GLN A 10 42.09 -15.73 8.64
N SER A 11 40.99 -16.13 9.27
CA SER A 11 39.66 -16.04 8.68
C SER A 11 39.09 -14.64 8.93
N GLU A 12 39.13 -13.80 7.90
CA GLU A 12 38.42 -12.52 7.86
C GLU A 12 36.90 -12.79 7.83
N ALA A 13 36.24 -12.62 8.97
CA ALA A 13 34.79 -12.56 9.05
C ALA A 13 34.34 -11.15 8.62
N GLN A 14 33.92 -11.00 7.36
CA GLN A 14 33.23 -9.80 6.89
C GLN A 14 31.80 -9.79 7.45
N SER A 15 31.61 -9.07 8.55
CA SER A 15 30.29 -8.69 9.05
C SER A 15 29.71 -7.59 8.15
N GLN A 16 28.88 -7.96 7.18
CA GLN A 16 27.99 -7.01 6.51
C GLN A 16 26.89 -6.57 7.48
N THR A 17 27.16 -5.52 8.24
CA THR A 17 26.12 -4.74 8.91
C THR A 17 25.30 -4.01 7.86
N THR A 18 24.12 -4.54 7.54
CA THR A 18 23.04 -3.81 6.89
C THR A 18 22.63 -2.66 7.81
N GLN A 19 23.06 -1.45 7.47
CA GLN A 19 22.55 -0.23 8.09
C GLN A 19 21.09 -0.04 7.64
N ASN A 20 20.15 -0.54 8.43
CA ASN A 20 18.80 0.00 8.42
C ASN A 20 18.89 1.40 9.04
N GLY A 21 18.99 2.42 8.19
CA GLY A 21 18.84 3.80 8.63
C GLY A 21 17.46 3.98 9.25
N GLU A 22 17.42 4.24 10.55
CA GLU A 22 16.24 4.79 11.22
C GLU A 22 15.93 6.13 10.53
N HIS A 23 14.89 6.15 9.70
CA HIS A 23 14.32 7.38 9.19
C HIS A 23 13.76 8.14 10.40
N LYS A 24 14.48 9.17 10.87
CA LYS A 24 13.94 10.14 11.83
C LYS A 24 12.77 10.86 11.16
N ASP A 25 11.56 10.56 11.62
CA ASP A 25 10.36 11.25 11.21
C ASP A 25 10.36 12.66 11.81
N ASP A 26 10.42 13.67 10.95
CA ASP A 26 10.54 15.08 11.34
C ASP A 26 9.17 15.75 11.62
N GLY A 27 8.07 14.97 11.57
CA GLY A 27 6.71 15.50 11.69
C GLY A 27 6.33 16.44 10.54
N GLY A 28 7.07 16.40 9.42
CA GLY A 28 6.82 17.23 8.25
C GLY A 28 5.56 16.81 7.48
N PHE A 29 5.20 17.61 6.47
CA PHE A 29 4.08 17.33 5.58
C PHE A 29 4.19 15.93 4.93
N LYS A 30 3.05 15.22 4.90
CA LYS A 30 2.91 13.91 4.27
C LYS A 30 1.74 13.90 3.28
N LEU A 31 1.99 13.38 2.08
CA LEU A 31 0.93 12.94 1.17
C LEU A 31 0.14 11.80 1.81
N LYS A 32 -1.14 11.74 1.47
CA LYS A 32 -2.07 10.72 1.93
C LYS A 32 -2.25 9.65 0.85
N PHE A 33 -2.14 8.39 1.23
CA PHE A 33 -2.14 7.27 0.30
C PHE A 33 -3.36 6.38 0.46
N CYS A 34 -3.76 5.75 -0.65
CA CYS A 34 -4.73 4.67 -0.68
C CYS A 34 -4.12 3.49 -1.43
N THR A 35 -4.22 2.27 -0.91
CA THR A 35 -3.74 1.05 -1.61
C THR A 35 -4.88 0.10 -1.93
N VAL A 36 -4.94 -0.42 -3.15
CA VAL A 36 -6.11 -1.16 -3.65
C VAL A 36 -5.71 -2.44 -4.36
N CYS A 37 -6.28 -3.57 -3.94
CA CYS A 37 -6.18 -4.84 -4.67
C CYS A 37 -7.57 -5.49 -4.83
N ALA A 38 -7.64 -6.77 -5.22
CA ALA A 38 -8.94 -7.42 -5.43
C ALA A 38 -9.70 -7.67 -4.12
N SER A 39 -9.06 -8.37 -3.17
CA SER A 39 -9.71 -8.86 -1.93
C SER A 39 -9.43 -8.02 -0.69
N ASN A 40 -8.57 -7.00 -0.79
CA ASN A 40 -8.01 -6.28 0.37
C ASN A 40 -7.38 -7.24 1.39
N GLN A 41 -6.51 -8.15 0.94
CA GLN A 41 -5.96 -9.23 1.79
C GLN A 41 -4.44 -9.28 1.76
N ASN A 42 -3.86 -9.41 0.56
CA ASN A 42 -2.43 -9.64 0.41
C ASN A 42 -1.68 -8.36 0.04
N ARG A 43 -1.69 -7.99 -1.25
CA ARG A 43 -0.89 -6.90 -1.85
C ARG A 43 -1.17 -5.52 -1.25
N SER A 44 -2.43 -5.06 -1.24
CA SER A 44 -2.80 -3.77 -0.65
C SER A 44 -2.49 -3.69 0.84
N MET A 45 -2.69 -4.78 1.58
CA MET A 45 -2.46 -4.81 3.03
C MET A 45 -0.97 -4.87 3.39
N GLU A 46 -0.13 -5.49 2.55
CA GLU A 46 1.33 -5.40 2.70
C GLU A 46 1.79 -3.96 2.48
N ALA A 47 1.35 -3.33 1.38
CA ALA A 47 1.67 -1.93 1.08
C ALA A 47 1.17 -0.97 2.17
N HIS A 48 -0.06 -1.15 2.64
CA HIS A 48 -0.64 -0.39 3.76
C HIS A 48 0.25 -0.49 5.00
N LEU A 49 0.64 -1.71 5.40
CA LEU A 49 1.50 -1.90 6.57
C LEU A 49 2.83 -1.16 6.40
N ARG A 50 3.50 -1.30 5.25
CA ARG A 50 4.78 -0.64 4.96
C ARG A 50 4.67 0.88 5.00
N LEU A 51 3.65 1.45 4.37
CA LEU A 51 3.40 2.90 4.38
C LEU A 51 3.11 3.40 5.80
N SER A 52 2.29 2.67 6.57
CA SER A 52 1.98 3.04 7.96
C SER A 52 3.21 2.99 8.88
N GLN A 53 4.13 2.04 8.65
CA GLN A 53 5.39 1.94 9.39
C GLN A 53 6.37 3.06 9.05
N ALA A 54 6.22 3.68 7.87
CA ALA A 54 6.96 4.87 7.45
C ALA A 54 6.21 6.18 7.78
N ASN A 55 5.18 6.09 8.62
CA ASN A 55 4.37 7.21 9.11
C ASN A 55 3.66 8.00 7.99
N TYR A 56 3.27 7.32 6.90
CA TYR A 56 2.36 7.90 5.93
C TYR A 56 0.90 7.70 6.34
N PRO A 57 0.05 8.74 6.20
CA PRO A 57 -1.40 8.58 6.24
C PRO A 57 -1.82 7.61 5.13
N VAL A 58 -2.45 6.49 5.48
CA VAL A 58 -2.81 5.45 4.52
C VAL A 58 -4.13 4.75 4.83
N ILE A 59 -4.91 4.51 3.78
CA ILE A 59 -6.10 3.64 3.78
C ILE A 59 -5.97 2.55 2.71
N SER A 60 -6.79 1.50 2.77
CA SER A 60 -6.72 0.41 1.79
C SER A 60 -8.05 -0.26 1.47
N PHE A 61 -8.22 -0.70 0.22
CA PHE A 61 -9.48 -1.26 -0.27
C PHE A 61 -9.32 -2.50 -1.17
N GLY A 62 -10.46 -3.15 -1.40
CA GLY A 62 -10.67 -4.22 -2.35
C GLY A 62 -11.66 -3.78 -3.44
N THR A 63 -11.42 -4.12 -4.71
CA THR A 63 -12.38 -3.85 -5.80
C THR A 63 -13.34 -5.01 -6.08
N GLY A 64 -13.04 -6.19 -5.56
CA GLY A 64 -13.84 -7.39 -5.76
C GLY A 64 -15.27 -7.26 -5.24
N SER A 65 -16.17 -8.11 -5.72
CA SER A 65 -17.52 -8.22 -5.16
C SER A 65 -17.53 -8.92 -3.80
N LEU A 66 -16.61 -9.86 -3.58
CA LEU A 66 -16.44 -10.63 -2.36
C LEU A 66 -14.94 -10.81 -2.09
N VAL A 67 -14.60 -10.98 -0.82
CA VAL A 67 -13.26 -11.37 -0.39
C VAL A 67 -13.10 -12.86 -0.66
N ARG A 68 -12.11 -13.25 -1.46
CA ARG A 68 -11.82 -14.66 -1.76
C ARG A 68 -10.43 -15.03 -1.27
N LEU A 69 -10.35 -16.09 -0.46
CA LEU A 69 -9.10 -16.69 0.02
C LEU A 69 -8.99 -18.14 -0.46
N PRO A 70 -7.77 -18.64 -0.75
CA PRO A 70 -7.55 -20.05 -1.03
C PRO A 70 -8.15 -20.97 0.04
N GLY A 71 -8.77 -22.06 -0.39
CA GLY A 71 -9.24 -23.13 0.49
C GLY A 71 -8.53 -24.46 0.22
N PRO A 72 -9.11 -25.60 0.63
CA PRO A 72 -8.49 -26.91 0.46
C PRO A 72 -8.23 -27.28 -1.01
N THR A 73 -9.06 -26.78 -1.93
CA THR A 73 -8.92 -26.98 -3.38
C THR A 73 -9.21 -25.67 -4.12
N ILE A 74 -8.80 -25.60 -5.39
CA ILE A 74 -9.05 -24.44 -6.26
C ILE A 74 -10.56 -24.14 -6.45
N THR A 75 -11.41 -25.17 -6.33
CA THR A 75 -12.87 -25.05 -6.48
C THR A 75 -13.59 -24.76 -5.17
N GLN A 76 -12.89 -24.76 -4.03
CA GLN A 76 -13.46 -24.54 -2.69
C GLN A 76 -12.79 -23.36 -1.99
N PRO A 77 -12.90 -22.12 -2.51
CA PRO A 77 -12.36 -20.95 -1.84
C PRO A 77 -13.14 -20.62 -0.55
N ASN A 78 -12.48 -19.98 0.40
CA ASN A 78 -13.17 -19.32 1.51
C ASN A 78 -13.63 -17.95 1.04
N VAL A 79 -14.90 -17.61 1.27
CA VAL A 79 -15.53 -16.41 0.69
C VAL A 79 -16.21 -15.61 1.80
N TYR A 80 -15.91 -14.31 1.85
CA TYR A 80 -16.44 -13.39 2.87
C TYR A 80 -17.00 -12.11 2.26
N GLN A 81 -17.86 -11.42 3.00
CA GLN A 81 -18.40 -10.12 2.60
C GLN A 81 -17.48 -9.00 3.10
N PHE A 82 -17.15 -8.07 2.20
CA PHE A 82 -16.51 -6.81 2.57
C PHE A 82 -17.36 -6.05 3.59
N ASN A 83 -16.71 -5.19 4.38
CA ASN A 83 -17.36 -4.27 5.34
C ASN A 83 -18.19 -4.96 6.45
N LYS A 84 -18.22 -6.31 6.51
CA LYS A 84 -19.05 -7.07 7.45
C LYS A 84 -18.30 -8.13 8.24
N THR A 85 -17.24 -8.71 7.67
CA THR A 85 -16.44 -9.74 8.34
C THR A 85 -15.07 -9.18 8.70
N SER A 86 -14.70 -9.21 9.99
CA SER A 86 -13.38 -8.76 10.44
C SER A 86 -12.28 -9.76 10.09
N TYR A 87 -11.02 -9.29 9.96
CA TYR A 87 -9.89 -10.20 9.76
C TYR A 87 -9.71 -11.16 10.94
N ASP A 88 -10.03 -10.71 12.17
CA ASP A 88 -9.98 -11.57 13.35
C ASP A 88 -11.01 -12.70 13.29
N SER A 89 -12.22 -12.43 12.78
CA SER A 89 -13.24 -13.47 12.57
C SER A 89 -12.78 -14.49 11.53
N MET A 90 -12.23 -14.02 10.41
CA MET A 90 -11.65 -14.90 9.37
C MET A 90 -10.51 -15.76 9.93
N TYR A 91 -9.61 -15.16 10.72
CA TYR A 91 -8.51 -15.87 11.36
C TYR A 91 -9.02 -17.01 12.24
N LYS A 92 -9.95 -16.72 13.15
CA LYS A 92 -10.51 -17.70 14.10
C LYS A 92 -11.27 -18.81 13.38
N GLU A 93 -12.03 -18.49 12.33
CA GLU A 93 -12.73 -19.49 11.54
C GLU A 93 -11.76 -20.45 10.85
N LEU A 94 -10.75 -19.93 10.17
CA LEU A 94 -9.78 -20.75 9.46
C LEU A 94 -8.91 -21.56 10.42
N GLU A 95 -8.50 -20.98 11.55
CA GLU A 95 -7.75 -21.68 12.59
C GLU A 95 -8.54 -22.84 13.19
N ALA A 96 -9.84 -22.67 13.43
CA ALA A 96 -10.71 -23.75 13.91
C ALA A 96 -10.97 -24.83 12.84
N LYS A 97 -10.99 -24.45 11.56
CA LYS A 97 -11.33 -25.33 10.44
C LYS A 97 -10.21 -26.29 10.06
N ASP A 98 -9.01 -25.78 9.78
CA ASP A 98 -7.82 -26.60 9.52
C ASP A 98 -6.54 -25.76 9.76
N PRO A 99 -6.03 -25.73 11.00
CA PRO A 99 -4.88 -24.90 11.34
C PRO A 99 -3.60 -25.36 10.64
N ARG A 100 -3.49 -26.63 10.24
CA ARG A 100 -2.31 -27.15 9.54
C ARG A 100 -2.28 -26.64 8.10
N LEU A 101 -3.39 -26.75 7.38
CA LEU A 101 -3.53 -26.26 6.01
C LEU A 101 -3.29 -24.74 5.95
N TYR A 102 -3.99 -23.98 6.79
CA TYR A 102 -3.98 -22.52 6.71
C TYR A 102 -2.71 -21.86 7.30
N ARG A 103 -1.90 -22.60 8.09
CA ARG A 103 -0.52 -22.19 8.40
C ARG A 103 0.41 -22.51 7.24
N ALA A 104 0.31 -23.71 6.65
CA ALA A 104 1.20 -24.15 5.58
C ALA A 104 1.11 -23.28 4.32
N ASN A 105 -0.08 -22.79 3.95
CA ASN A 105 -0.26 -21.88 2.82
C ASN A 105 -0.08 -20.38 3.18
N GLY A 106 0.27 -20.09 4.44
CA GLY A 106 0.53 -18.73 4.92
C GLY A 106 -0.70 -17.86 5.18
N LEU A 107 -1.93 -18.36 5.04
CA LEU A 107 -3.14 -17.55 5.27
C LEU A 107 -3.30 -17.09 6.71
N LEU A 108 -3.00 -17.94 7.69
CA LEU A 108 -3.06 -17.52 9.10
C LEU A 108 -2.00 -16.47 9.42
N ASN A 109 -0.82 -16.53 8.82
CA ASN A 109 0.21 -15.49 8.98
C ASN A 109 -0.27 -14.16 8.38
N MET A 110 -0.83 -14.20 7.16
CA MET A 110 -1.39 -13.03 6.47
C MET A 110 -2.55 -12.40 7.26
N LEU A 111 -3.51 -13.20 7.72
CA LEU A 111 -4.64 -12.71 8.51
C LEU A 111 -4.17 -12.18 9.88
N GLY A 112 -3.16 -12.82 10.47
CA GLY A 112 -2.50 -12.36 11.69
C GLY A 112 -1.87 -10.97 11.52
N ARG A 113 -1.24 -10.71 10.37
CA ARG A 113 -0.79 -9.36 9.99
C ARG A 113 -1.98 -8.41 9.82
N ASN A 114 -2.98 -8.77 9.02
CA ASN A 114 -4.08 -7.88 8.63
C ASN A 114 -4.90 -7.39 9.83
N ARG A 115 -5.23 -8.27 10.79
CA ARG A 115 -5.97 -7.90 12.01
C ARG A 115 -5.20 -6.95 12.94
N ASN A 116 -3.87 -6.87 12.79
CA ASN A 116 -3.02 -5.92 13.50
C ASN A 116 -2.80 -4.61 12.72
N VAL A 117 -3.39 -4.48 11.53
CA VAL A 117 -3.35 -3.28 10.69
C VAL A 117 -4.68 -2.55 10.76
N LYS A 118 -5.80 -3.26 10.55
CA LYS A 118 -7.15 -2.68 10.61
C LYS A 118 -8.21 -3.75 10.90
N TRP A 119 -9.45 -3.32 11.15
CA TRP A 119 -10.54 -4.21 11.56
C TRP A 119 -10.88 -5.31 10.53
N GLY A 120 -11.02 -4.94 9.25
CA GLY A 120 -11.50 -5.86 8.22
C GLY A 120 -11.28 -5.32 6.81
N PRO A 121 -11.48 -6.17 5.78
CA PRO A 121 -11.38 -5.75 4.39
C PRO A 121 -12.54 -4.81 4.04
N GLU A 122 -12.16 -3.66 3.50
CA GLU A 122 -13.10 -2.67 2.98
C GLU A 122 -13.17 -2.70 1.47
N ARG A 123 -14.34 -2.36 0.92
CA ARG A 123 -14.60 -2.33 -0.51
C ARG A 123 -14.51 -0.91 -1.06
N TRP A 124 -13.80 -0.75 -2.18
CA TRP A 124 -13.57 0.54 -2.84
C TRP A 124 -14.88 1.22 -3.24
N GLN A 125 -15.77 0.50 -3.91
CA GLN A 125 -17.03 1.05 -4.43
C GLN A 125 -18.00 1.46 -3.30
N ASP A 126 -17.82 0.93 -2.09
CA ASP A 126 -18.66 1.26 -0.94
C ASP A 126 -18.09 2.46 -0.15
N TRP A 127 -16.85 2.88 -0.43
CA TRP A 127 -16.22 4.02 0.23
C TRP A 127 -16.81 5.33 -0.26
N GLN A 128 -17.34 6.13 0.66
CA GLN A 128 -17.80 7.51 0.37
C GLN A 128 -16.63 8.47 0.55
N VAL A 129 -16.07 8.92 -0.57
CA VAL A 129 -14.94 9.86 -0.58
C VAL A 129 -15.35 11.20 0.04
N GLY A 130 -14.46 11.79 0.84
CA GLY A 130 -14.71 13.05 1.55
C GLY A 130 -15.57 12.93 2.82
N MET A 131 -16.14 11.75 3.10
CA MET A 131 -16.86 11.52 4.35
C MET A 131 -15.88 11.24 5.49
N PRO A 132 -16.09 11.81 6.70
CA PRO A 132 -15.20 11.60 7.83
C PRO A 132 -15.04 10.13 8.21
N ARG A 133 -13.79 9.67 8.37
CA ARG A 133 -13.43 8.28 8.71
C ARG A 133 -13.15 8.08 10.21
N VAL A 134 -13.92 8.77 11.07
CA VAL A 134 -13.69 8.79 12.54
C VAL A 134 -13.79 7.43 13.23
N SER A 135 -14.54 6.48 12.65
CA SER A 135 -14.66 5.11 13.19
C SER A 135 -13.42 4.23 12.92
N HIS A 136 -12.43 4.74 12.18
CA HIS A 136 -11.23 3.99 11.77
C HIS A 136 -9.96 4.51 12.48
N ALA A 137 -10.12 5.27 13.56
CA ALA A 137 -9.01 5.91 14.29
C ALA A 137 -8.01 4.92 14.92
N THR A 138 -8.34 3.63 14.97
CA THR A 138 -7.44 2.57 15.46
C THR A 138 -6.67 1.87 14.35
N ASP A 139 -6.98 2.15 13.08
CA ASP A 139 -6.27 1.58 11.95
C ASP A 139 -4.87 2.20 11.86
N LYS A 140 -3.87 1.39 11.50
CA LYS A 140 -2.50 1.91 11.34
C LYS A 140 -2.47 2.91 10.18
N GLY A 141 -1.83 4.06 10.39
CA GLY A 141 -1.80 5.12 9.37
C GLY A 141 -3.10 5.89 9.21
N SER A 142 -4.06 5.78 10.16
CA SER A 142 -5.29 6.56 10.12
C SER A 142 -5.09 8.06 10.34
N GLU A 143 -4.04 8.45 11.08
CA GLU A 143 -3.70 9.84 11.35
C GLU A 143 -3.44 10.60 10.05
N GLY A 144 -4.20 11.67 9.82
CA GLY A 144 -4.19 12.45 8.58
C GLY A 144 -5.22 12.00 7.53
N THR A 145 -5.86 10.84 7.69
CA THR A 145 -6.90 10.32 6.76
C THR A 145 -8.33 10.55 7.23
N GLU A 146 -8.52 11.26 8.34
CA GLU A 146 -9.82 11.48 9.00
C GLU A 146 -10.82 12.18 8.09
N GLY A 147 -10.35 13.06 7.20
CA GLY A 147 -11.17 13.75 6.21
C GLY A 147 -11.66 12.87 5.04
N GLY A 148 -11.28 11.58 5.01
CA GLY A 148 -11.73 10.66 3.96
C GLY A 148 -11.22 11.05 2.56
N LEU A 149 -10.07 11.71 2.49
CA LEU A 149 -9.42 12.13 1.24
C LEU A 149 -7.98 11.63 1.21
N VAL A 150 -7.54 11.28 0.01
CA VAL A 150 -6.16 10.90 -0.28
C VAL A 150 -5.62 11.74 -1.44
N ASP A 151 -4.30 11.75 -1.60
CA ASP A 151 -3.63 12.46 -2.68
C ASP A 151 -3.18 11.51 -3.80
N VAL A 152 -2.95 10.23 -3.44
CA VAL A 152 -2.49 9.18 -4.35
C VAL A 152 -3.23 7.86 -4.04
N VAL A 153 -3.77 7.23 -5.08
CA VAL A 153 -4.33 5.87 -5.06
C VAL A 153 -3.37 4.95 -5.80
N ILE A 154 -2.98 3.85 -5.16
CA ILE A 154 -2.07 2.86 -5.73
C ILE A 154 -2.83 1.54 -5.90
N THR A 155 -2.99 1.08 -7.13
CA THR A 155 -3.61 -0.22 -7.44
C THR A 155 -2.54 -1.29 -7.65
N CYS A 156 -2.83 -2.54 -7.29
CA CYS A 156 -1.84 -3.64 -7.32
C CYS A 156 -1.94 -4.57 -8.55
N GLU A 157 -2.82 -4.27 -9.49
CA GLU A 157 -3.01 -4.98 -10.77
C GLU A 157 -3.94 -4.18 -11.68
N GLU A 158 -3.81 -4.36 -12.99
CA GLU A 158 -4.57 -3.63 -14.02
C GLU A 158 -6.10 -3.78 -13.87
N ARG A 159 -6.59 -4.96 -13.47
CA ARG A 159 -8.02 -5.14 -13.22
C ARG A 159 -8.54 -4.27 -12.07
N CYS A 160 -7.72 -4.04 -11.05
CA CYS A 160 -8.07 -3.16 -9.95
C CYS A 160 -7.99 -1.69 -10.38
N TRP A 161 -7.02 -1.35 -11.22
CA TRP A 161 -6.93 -0.06 -11.89
C TRP A 161 -8.21 0.28 -12.64
N ASP A 162 -8.63 -0.57 -13.57
CA ASP A 162 -9.85 -0.36 -14.37
C ASP A 162 -11.07 -0.15 -13.46
N ALA A 163 -11.25 -1.01 -12.46
CA ALA A 163 -12.35 -0.91 -11.53
C ALA A 163 -12.33 0.39 -10.68
N VAL A 164 -11.15 0.91 -10.35
CA VAL A 164 -11.01 2.18 -9.65
C VAL A 164 -11.35 3.35 -10.58
N ILE A 165 -10.81 3.36 -11.80
CA ILE A 165 -11.04 4.43 -12.78
C ILE A 165 -12.50 4.49 -13.20
N ASP A 166 -13.11 3.35 -13.53
CA ASP A 166 -14.52 3.25 -13.90
C ASP A 166 -15.42 3.77 -12.77
N ASP A 167 -15.13 3.39 -11.52
CA ASP A 167 -15.89 3.84 -10.36
C ASP A 167 -15.73 5.34 -10.11
N LEU A 168 -14.53 5.91 -10.24
CA LEU A 168 -14.31 7.36 -10.15
C LEU A 168 -15.06 8.13 -11.24
N LEU A 169 -15.00 7.65 -12.49
CA LEU A 169 -15.76 8.25 -13.60
C LEU A 169 -17.28 8.21 -13.34
N ASN A 170 -17.79 7.07 -12.84
CA ASN A 170 -19.22 6.92 -12.53
C ASN A 170 -19.69 7.79 -11.36
N ARG A 171 -18.80 8.17 -10.44
CA ARG A 171 -19.12 9.10 -9.34
C ARG A 171 -19.35 10.53 -9.84
N GLY A 172 -18.79 10.90 -10.99
CA GLY A 172 -18.98 12.23 -11.58
C GLY A 172 -18.21 13.36 -10.88
N SER A 173 -17.14 13.04 -10.15
CA SER A 173 -16.22 13.99 -9.51
C SER A 173 -16.89 15.06 -8.62
N PRO A 174 -17.75 14.68 -7.65
CA PRO A 174 -18.51 15.61 -6.84
C PRO A 174 -17.65 16.58 -6.01
N LEU A 175 -16.41 16.22 -5.68
CA LEU A 175 -15.51 17.09 -4.92
C LEU A 175 -14.63 17.95 -5.83
N ASN A 176 -14.56 17.62 -7.12
CA ASN A 176 -13.68 18.21 -8.12
C ASN A 176 -12.22 18.31 -7.63
N ARG A 177 -11.77 17.30 -6.87
CA ARG A 177 -10.42 17.26 -6.29
C ARG A 177 -9.55 16.28 -7.08
N PRO A 178 -8.40 16.70 -7.62
CA PRO A 178 -7.51 15.79 -8.35
C PRO A 178 -6.92 14.73 -7.41
N VAL A 179 -6.73 13.52 -7.95
CA VAL A 179 -6.05 12.40 -7.30
C VAL A 179 -5.21 11.66 -8.34
N HIS A 180 -3.95 11.36 -8.02
CA HIS A 180 -3.14 10.50 -8.87
C HIS A 180 -3.55 9.06 -8.63
N VAL A 181 -3.84 8.34 -9.70
CA VAL A 181 -3.98 6.88 -9.63
C VAL A 181 -2.71 6.31 -10.25
N ILE A 182 -2.04 5.41 -9.54
CA ILE A 182 -0.84 4.69 -10.03
C ILE A 182 -1.08 3.18 -9.90
N ASN A 183 -1.05 2.44 -10.99
CA ASN A 183 -1.02 0.99 -10.93
C ASN A 183 0.43 0.56 -10.75
N VAL A 184 0.65 -0.44 -9.90
CA VAL A 184 1.90 -1.18 -9.80
C VAL A 184 1.53 -2.64 -9.93
N ASP A 185 1.92 -3.29 -11.03
CA ASP A 185 1.52 -4.67 -11.27
C ASP A 185 2.29 -5.63 -10.36
N ILE A 186 1.58 -6.22 -9.39
CA ILE A 186 2.13 -7.09 -8.37
C ILE A 186 1.43 -8.43 -8.45
N ARG A 187 2.20 -9.50 -8.64
CA ARG A 187 1.67 -10.87 -8.64
C ARG A 187 1.10 -11.23 -7.27
N ASP A 188 0.00 -11.96 -7.25
CA ASP A 188 -0.73 -12.25 -6.00
C ASP A 188 -0.16 -13.46 -5.24
N ASN A 189 1.05 -13.29 -4.70
CA ASN A 189 1.65 -14.19 -3.73
C ASN A 189 2.38 -13.40 -2.64
N HIS A 190 2.85 -14.08 -1.59
CA HIS A 190 3.43 -13.41 -0.42
C HIS A 190 4.77 -12.71 -0.72
N GLU A 191 5.62 -13.34 -1.54
CA GLU A 191 6.96 -12.83 -1.86
C GLU A 191 6.86 -11.56 -2.71
N GLU A 192 6.09 -11.63 -3.78
CA GLU A 192 5.84 -10.51 -4.70
C GLU A 192 5.09 -9.37 -4.01
N ALA A 193 4.17 -9.68 -3.08
CA ALA A 193 3.53 -8.64 -2.27
C ALA A 193 4.53 -7.89 -1.38
N SER A 194 5.52 -8.57 -0.80
CA SER A 194 6.58 -7.95 0.01
C SER A 194 7.50 -7.06 -0.84
N ILE A 195 7.89 -7.54 -2.03
CA ILE A 195 8.70 -6.77 -2.99
C ILE A 195 7.91 -5.55 -3.47
N GLY A 196 6.66 -5.76 -3.92
CA GLY A 196 5.75 -4.71 -4.35
C GLY A 196 5.48 -3.67 -3.26
N GLY A 197 5.29 -4.10 -2.01
CA GLY A 197 5.15 -3.18 -0.87
C GLY A 197 6.39 -2.32 -0.62
N SER A 198 7.58 -2.86 -0.89
CA SER A 198 8.84 -2.10 -0.81
C SER A 198 8.98 -1.10 -1.96
N GLY A 199 8.60 -1.51 -3.17
CA GLY A 199 8.53 -0.61 -4.33
C GLY A 199 7.53 0.53 -4.14
N ILE A 200 6.35 0.23 -3.61
CA ILE A 200 5.33 1.24 -3.27
C ILE A 200 5.84 2.24 -2.23
N LEU A 201 6.56 1.78 -1.21
CA LEU A 201 7.16 2.68 -0.22
C LEU A 201 8.22 3.60 -0.85
N ASP A 202 9.06 3.08 -1.73
CA ASP A 202 10.06 3.89 -2.47
C ASP A 202 9.39 4.96 -3.34
N LEU A 203 8.30 4.59 -4.03
CA LEU A 203 7.50 5.53 -4.82
C LEU A 203 6.87 6.62 -3.94
N ALA A 204 6.27 6.22 -2.81
CA ALA A 204 5.69 7.15 -1.85
C ALA A 204 6.72 8.14 -1.30
N ASN A 205 7.95 7.67 -1.02
CA ASN A 205 9.05 8.53 -0.59
C ASN A 205 9.43 9.56 -1.66
N SER A 206 9.55 9.14 -2.92
CA SER A 206 9.89 10.05 -4.03
C SER A 206 8.80 11.09 -4.26
N LEU A 207 7.53 10.66 -4.26
CA LEU A 207 6.37 11.56 -4.39
C LEU A 207 6.31 12.55 -3.22
N ASN A 208 6.48 12.08 -1.98
CA ASN A 208 6.39 12.94 -0.82
C ASN A 208 7.55 13.95 -0.74
N ALA A 209 8.75 13.56 -1.15
CA ALA A 209 9.89 14.48 -1.22
C ALA A 209 9.60 15.64 -2.18
N ALA A 210 9.11 15.34 -3.40
CA ALA A 210 8.71 16.37 -4.36
C ALA A 210 7.56 17.24 -3.83
N ALA A 211 6.53 16.64 -3.22
CA ALA A 211 5.41 17.39 -2.66
C ALA A 211 5.83 18.33 -1.52
N ARG A 212 6.76 17.90 -0.66
CA ARG A 212 7.34 18.75 0.38
C ARG A 212 8.09 19.94 -0.22
N GLU A 213 8.95 19.70 -1.19
CA GLU A 213 9.72 20.74 -1.87
C GLU A 213 8.80 21.80 -2.52
N GLU A 214 7.76 21.35 -3.22
CA GLU A 214 6.80 22.24 -3.87
C GLU A 214 5.92 22.99 -2.86
N ARG A 215 5.48 22.33 -1.79
CA ARG A 215 4.73 22.96 -0.71
C ARG A 215 5.54 24.01 0.03
N GLU A 216 6.85 23.81 0.19
CA GLU A 216 7.76 24.80 0.78
C GLU A 216 7.91 26.04 -0.13
N LYS A 217 8.00 25.86 -1.45
CA LYS A 217 8.09 26.97 -2.43
C LYS A 217 6.83 27.82 -2.49
N VAL A 218 5.67 27.17 -2.58
CA VAL A 218 4.37 27.83 -2.77
C VAL A 218 3.79 28.34 -1.43
N GLY A 219 4.19 27.72 -0.33
CA GLY A 219 3.71 28.01 1.01
C GLY A 219 2.47 27.18 1.38
N ALA A 220 2.43 26.73 2.64
CA ALA A 220 1.39 25.85 3.19
C ALA A 220 -0.04 26.32 2.90
N ALA A 221 -0.33 27.61 3.11
CA ALA A 221 -1.69 28.14 2.94
C ALA A 221 -2.20 28.06 1.49
N ALA A 222 -1.33 28.29 0.51
CA ALA A 222 -1.69 28.24 -0.90
C ALA A 222 -1.83 26.79 -1.38
N TRP A 223 -0.96 25.89 -0.90
CA TRP A 223 -1.03 24.45 -1.17
C TRP A 223 -2.31 23.82 -0.59
N ASP A 224 -2.64 24.16 0.66
CA ASP A 224 -3.76 23.57 1.39
C ASP A 224 -5.12 24.21 0.99
N ALA A 225 -5.13 25.21 0.11
CA ALA A 225 -6.36 25.89 -0.35
C ALA A 225 -7.28 25.00 -1.21
N GLY A 226 -6.82 23.82 -1.64
CA GLY A 226 -7.65 22.77 -2.21
C GLY A 226 -8.12 22.98 -3.65
N GLY A 227 -7.62 24.01 -4.35
CA GLY A 227 -7.88 24.21 -5.78
C GLY A 227 -6.97 23.36 -6.66
N ALA A 228 -7.36 23.11 -7.91
CA ALA A 228 -6.52 22.39 -8.88
C ALA A 228 -5.15 23.07 -9.10
N ALA A 229 -5.11 24.41 -9.03
CA ALA A 229 -3.87 25.18 -9.15
C ALA A 229 -2.98 25.13 -7.89
N SER A 230 -3.51 24.71 -6.72
CA SER A 230 -2.78 24.75 -5.45
C SER A 230 -1.59 23.78 -5.40
N ARG A 231 -1.66 22.70 -6.18
CA ARG A 231 -0.66 21.62 -6.22
C ARG A 231 -0.14 21.32 -7.63
N SER A 232 -0.42 22.21 -8.59
CA SER A 232 -0.07 21.96 -10.00
C SER A 232 1.42 21.75 -10.22
N SER A 233 2.28 22.45 -9.49
CA SER A 233 3.73 22.29 -9.60
C SER A 233 4.23 20.92 -9.11
N PHE A 234 3.51 20.27 -8.19
CA PHE A 234 3.77 18.88 -7.83
C PHE A 234 3.17 17.92 -8.86
N ASP A 235 1.94 18.16 -9.29
CA ASP A 235 1.24 17.29 -10.24
C ASP A 235 2.01 17.17 -11.57
N GLU A 236 2.67 18.26 -12.01
CA GLU A 236 3.55 18.30 -13.20
C GLU A 236 4.80 17.41 -13.06
N ARG A 237 5.29 17.17 -11.84
CA ARG A 237 6.50 16.35 -11.58
C ARG A 237 6.20 14.86 -11.46
N VAL A 238 4.94 14.49 -11.23
CA VAL A 238 4.55 13.08 -10.98
C VAL A 238 4.95 12.12 -12.11
N PRO A 239 4.76 12.45 -13.41
CA PRO A 239 5.18 11.56 -14.49
C PRO A 239 6.68 11.25 -14.50
N GLU A 240 7.52 12.27 -14.26
CA GLU A 240 8.99 12.11 -14.21
C GLU A 240 9.41 11.26 -13.01
N ILE A 241 8.81 11.50 -11.84
CA ILE A 241 9.06 10.71 -10.63
C ILE A 241 8.72 9.23 -10.84
N ILE A 242 7.60 8.94 -11.52
CA ILE A 242 7.22 7.56 -11.85
C ILE A 242 8.21 6.94 -12.84
N GLY A 243 8.69 7.70 -13.82
CA GLY A 243 9.74 7.27 -14.76
C GLY A 243 11.02 6.87 -14.04
N GLU A 244 11.56 7.75 -13.18
CA GLU A 244 12.76 7.47 -12.38
C GLU A 244 12.55 6.29 -11.42
N TRP A 245 11.34 6.16 -10.85
CA TRP A 245 11.00 5.02 -10.01
C TRP A 245 10.96 3.71 -10.82
N GLN A 246 10.42 3.73 -12.04
CA GLN A 246 10.33 2.56 -12.91
C GLN A 246 11.72 2.04 -13.32
N GLU A 247 12.70 2.93 -13.48
CA GLU A 247 14.11 2.56 -13.71
C GLU A 247 14.71 1.80 -12.52
N ARG A 248 14.36 2.18 -11.28
CA ARG A 248 14.78 1.47 -10.06
C ARG A 248 14.04 0.15 -9.85
N TRP A 249 12.78 0.07 -10.30
CA TRP A 249 11.89 -1.08 -10.13
C TRP A 249 11.42 -1.67 -11.48
N PRO A 250 12.33 -2.13 -12.36
CA PRO A 250 11.97 -2.52 -13.74
C PRO A 250 11.07 -3.77 -13.83
N HIS A 251 10.91 -4.51 -12.74
CA HIS A 251 10.08 -5.72 -12.64
C HIS A 251 8.68 -5.46 -12.08
N LEU A 252 8.37 -4.19 -11.73
CA LEU A 252 7.06 -3.76 -11.28
C LEU A 252 6.52 -2.72 -12.28
N PRO A 253 5.91 -3.16 -13.41
CA PRO A 253 5.36 -2.24 -14.38
C PRO A 253 4.32 -1.31 -13.74
N ALA A 254 4.44 -0.01 -14.03
CA ALA A 254 3.51 0.99 -13.57
C ALA A 254 2.75 1.67 -14.71
N THR A 255 1.48 1.95 -14.46
CA THR A 255 0.65 2.83 -15.29
C THR A 255 0.10 3.96 -14.44
N TRP A 256 -0.14 5.11 -15.06
CA TRP A 256 -0.51 6.33 -14.35
C TRP A 256 -1.57 7.13 -15.10
N THR A 257 -2.42 7.80 -14.33
CA THR A 257 -3.38 8.80 -14.80
C THR A 257 -3.71 9.76 -13.66
N LEU A 258 -4.18 10.94 -14.03
CA LEU A 258 -4.83 11.86 -13.11
C LEU A 258 -6.35 11.62 -13.17
N ALA A 259 -6.97 11.43 -12.01
CA ALA A 259 -8.42 11.28 -11.86
C ALA A 259 -8.96 12.34 -10.89
N TRP A 260 -10.28 12.35 -10.69
CA TRP A 260 -10.95 13.32 -9.81
C TRP A 260 -11.90 12.61 -8.85
N PHE A 261 -11.85 13.03 -7.59
CA PHE A 261 -12.86 12.72 -6.57
C PHE A 261 -14.05 13.68 -6.65
#